data_AF-A0A7W0VH49-F1
#
_entry.id   AF-A0A7W0VH49-F1
#
_cell.length_a   1.000
_cell.length_b   1.000
_cell.length_c   1.000
_cell.angle_alpha   90.00
_cell.angle_beta   90.00
_cell.angle_gamma   90.00
#
_symmetry.space_group_name_H-M   'P 1'
#
loop_
_entity.id
_entity.type
_entity.pdbx_description
1 polymer ?
#
loop_
_entity_poly.entity_id
_entity_poly.type
_entity_poly.pdbx_seq_one_letter_code
_entity_poly.pdbx_strand_id
1 'polypeptide(L)'
;MIENELDASLEMHDELVSRRGVEVWIGAEPTFTRPDSIDSAWVSDPQGDDKLARAHTVATAFATELPGASVSRVIGRQFPGETEPRFAFGVRWRDDVTTGGSRVAADAAALAPPLEIAGDHWLSVTPDPGVVEVNMAPASSVLEFHRQARRVWSAAAAAGLSATRHRFNGDIVDSGGGGQLSIGGSRPHASPFVRYPHVLPALIRYFNNHPSLSYWFANECAGSASQGPRPDEGTRERWDELSITLGWLERLA
;
A
#
# COMPACT_ATOMS: atom_id res chain seq x y z
N MET A 1 23.33 12.10 -6.43
CA MET A 1 22.89 13.47 -6.78
C MET A 1 21.39 13.53 -6.99
N ILE A 2 20.79 12.70 -7.87
CA ILE A 2 19.33 12.69 -8.15
C ILE A 2 18.46 12.42 -6.89
N GLU A 3 18.88 11.52 -6.00
CA GLU A 3 18.09 11.16 -4.80
C GLU A 3 17.94 12.33 -3.81
N ASN A 4 18.97 13.16 -3.68
CA ASN A 4 18.92 14.35 -2.83
C ASN A 4 18.01 15.45 -3.43
N GLU A 5 17.85 15.48 -4.75
CA GLU A 5 16.96 16.44 -5.42
C GLU A 5 15.48 16.04 -5.27
N LEU A 6 15.17 14.73 -5.33
CA LEU A 6 13.81 14.25 -5.08
C LEU A 6 13.41 14.49 -3.63
N ASP A 7 14.24 14.10 -2.66
CA ASP A 7 13.97 14.32 -1.23
C ASP A 7 13.72 15.81 -0.94
N ALA A 8 14.57 16.71 -1.47
CA ALA A 8 14.38 18.16 -1.32
C ALA A 8 13.07 18.67 -1.96
N SER A 9 12.69 18.12 -3.12
CA SER A 9 11.41 18.45 -3.76
C SER A 9 10.23 17.98 -2.91
N LEU A 10 10.30 16.77 -2.35
CA LEU A 10 9.25 16.21 -1.48
C LEU A 10 9.11 17.04 -0.20
N GLU A 11 10.22 17.41 0.44
CA GLU A 11 10.25 18.32 1.60
C GLU A 11 9.56 19.65 1.30
N MET A 12 9.81 20.25 0.13
CA MET A 12 9.13 21.48 -0.29
C MET A 12 7.61 21.31 -0.40
N HIS A 13 7.12 20.16 -0.88
CA HIS A 13 5.68 19.87 -0.96
C HIS A 13 5.08 19.70 0.44
N ASP A 14 5.76 18.99 1.33
CA ASP A 14 5.35 18.83 2.72
C ASP A 14 5.25 20.18 3.43
N GLU A 15 6.21 21.08 3.24
CA GLU A 15 6.14 22.46 3.73
C GLU A 15 4.94 23.24 3.16
N LEU A 16 4.64 23.08 1.86
CA LEU A 16 3.52 23.77 1.21
C LEU A 16 2.17 23.32 1.77
N VAL A 17 2.02 22.03 2.09
CA VAL A 17 0.83 21.47 2.73
C VAL A 17 0.73 21.97 4.17
N SER A 18 1.83 21.88 4.93
CA SER A 18 1.91 22.33 6.32
C SER A 18 1.61 23.83 6.48
N ARG A 19 2.14 24.70 5.61
CA ARG A 19 1.85 26.15 5.59
C ARG A 19 0.37 26.49 5.41
N ARG A 20 -0.42 25.58 4.82
CA ARG A 20 -1.88 25.74 4.65
C ARG A 20 -2.68 25.22 5.85
N GLY A 21 -2.01 24.69 6.88
CA GLY A 21 -2.66 24.09 8.06
C GLY A 21 -3.45 22.84 7.71
N VAL A 22 -3.11 22.18 6.60
CA VAL A 22 -3.70 20.93 6.12
C VAL A 22 -2.78 19.79 6.52
N GLU A 23 -3.38 18.71 6.98
CA GLU A 23 -2.68 17.47 7.32
C GLU A 23 -3.10 16.41 6.30
N VAL A 24 -2.14 15.71 5.72
CA VAL A 24 -2.39 14.65 4.72
C VAL A 24 -1.58 13.44 5.12
N TRP A 25 -2.27 12.34 5.39
CA TRP A 25 -1.66 11.05 5.67
C TRP A 25 -1.78 10.14 4.45
N ILE A 26 -0.72 9.37 4.21
CA ILE A 26 -0.58 8.51 3.03
C ILE A 26 -0.25 7.09 3.50
N GLY A 27 -1.10 6.13 3.16
CA GLY A 27 -0.84 4.70 3.27
C GLY A 27 -0.75 4.06 1.89
N ALA A 28 -0.21 2.84 1.85
CA ALA A 28 -0.18 2.04 0.63
C ALA A 28 -0.22 0.54 0.94
N GLU A 29 -0.71 -0.22 -0.03
CA GLU A 29 -0.81 -1.68 0.03
C GLU A 29 -0.05 -2.30 -1.16
N PRO A 30 1.27 -2.07 -1.31
CA PRO A 30 2.03 -2.67 -2.40
C PRO A 30 2.04 -4.20 -2.28
N THR A 31 2.02 -4.85 -3.45
CA THR A 31 2.03 -6.31 -3.56
C THR A 31 3.21 -6.80 -4.35
N PHE A 32 3.80 -7.89 -3.89
CA PHE A 32 5.04 -8.44 -4.42
C PHE A 32 4.87 -9.93 -4.73
N THR A 33 5.43 -10.39 -5.85
CA THR A 33 5.40 -11.79 -6.27
C THR A 33 6.80 -12.26 -6.64
N ARG A 34 6.95 -13.56 -6.91
CA ARG A 34 8.16 -14.10 -7.54
C ARG A 34 8.04 -13.90 -9.06
N PRO A 35 8.93 -13.13 -9.71
CA PRO A 35 8.77 -12.76 -11.11
C PRO A 35 8.55 -13.94 -12.05
N ASP A 36 9.36 -14.99 -11.89
CA ASP A 36 9.42 -16.14 -12.79
C ASP A 36 8.73 -17.40 -12.24
N SER A 37 8.08 -17.33 -11.08
CA SER A 37 7.46 -18.52 -10.48
C SER A 37 6.12 -18.85 -11.15
N ILE A 38 5.93 -20.15 -11.39
CA ILE A 38 4.68 -20.75 -11.85
C ILE A 38 4.01 -21.60 -10.75
N ASP A 39 4.59 -21.62 -9.55
CA ASP A 39 4.06 -22.39 -8.44
C ASP A 39 2.71 -21.81 -8.01
N SER A 40 1.77 -22.66 -7.61
CA SER A 40 0.40 -22.21 -7.32
C SER A 40 0.36 -21.12 -6.24
N ALA A 41 1.21 -21.22 -5.22
CA ALA A 41 1.39 -20.18 -4.19
C ALA A 41 1.69 -18.79 -4.79
N TRP A 42 2.39 -18.72 -5.92
CA TRP A 42 2.78 -17.48 -6.57
C TRP A 42 1.91 -17.14 -7.77
N VAL A 43 0.83 -17.89 -8.04
CA VAL A 43 -0.10 -17.63 -9.16
C VAL A 43 -1.54 -17.47 -8.69
N SER A 44 -2.02 -18.33 -7.79
CA SER A 44 -3.43 -18.42 -7.42
C SER A 44 -3.67 -18.65 -5.94
N ASP A 45 -2.77 -19.36 -5.26
CA ASP A 45 -3.01 -19.79 -3.90
C ASP A 45 -2.49 -18.75 -2.90
N PRO A 46 -3.18 -18.55 -1.77
CA PRO A 46 -2.73 -17.60 -0.78
C PRO A 46 -1.49 -18.12 -0.06
N GLN A 47 -1.32 -19.42 0.10
CA GLN A 47 -0.24 -20.05 0.86
C GLN A 47 0.47 -21.14 0.07
N GLY A 48 1.58 -21.65 0.63
CA GLY A 48 2.38 -22.72 0.04
C GLY A 48 3.77 -22.26 -0.38
N ASP A 49 4.58 -23.23 -0.83
CA ASP A 49 5.95 -23.03 -1.28
C ASP A 49 6.80 -22.26 -0.23
N ASP A 50 7.60 -21.28 -0.66
CA ASP A 50 8.48 -20.48 0.17
C ASP A 50 7.84 -19.14 0.62
N LYS A 51 6.53 -18.95 0.36
CA LYS A 51 5.85 -17.67 0.61
C LYS A 51 5.90 -17.23 2.06
N LEU A 52 5.74 -18.15 3.02
CA LEU A 52 5.85 -17.84 4.45
C LEU A 52 7.27 -17.37 4.82
N ALA A 53 8.29 -18.06 4.32
CA ALA A 53 9.68 -17.71 4.58
C ALA A 53 10.06 -16.35 3.94
N ARG A 54 9.57 -16.08 2.73
CA ARG A 54 9.80 -14.80 2.04
C ARG A 54 9.08 -13.65 2.72
N ALA A 55 7.81 -13.82 3.11
CA ALA A 55 7.07 -12.80 3.86
C ALA A 55 7.74 -12.48 5.21
N HIS A 56 8.25 -13.50 5.91
CA HIS A 56 9.06 -13.32 7.11
C HIS A 56 10.34 -12.54 6.82
N THR A 57 11.01 -12.85 5.71
CA THR A 57 12.21 -12.12 5.26
C THR A 57 11.89 -10.65 4.98
N VAL A 58 10.77 -10.33 4.32
CA VAL A 58 10.33 -8.95 4.09
C VAL A 58 10.15 -8.20 5.42
N ALA A 59 9.40 -8.78 6.36
CA ALA A 59 9.14 -8.15 7.65
C ALA A 59 10.44 -7.92 8.45
N THR A 60 11.34 -8.91 8.46
CA THR A 60 12.61 -8.83 9.21
C THR A 60 13.63 -7.90 8.55
N ALA A 61 13.73 -7.90 7.22
CA ALA A 61 14.59 -6.99 6.47
C ALA A 61 14.14 -5.52 6.64
N PHE A 62 12.84 -5.24 6.47
CA PHE A 62 12.28 -3.90 6.71
C PHE A 62 12.59 -3.41 8.13
N ALA A 63 12.39 -4.27 9.13
CA ALA A 63 12.65 -3.93 10.52
C ALA A 63 14.15 -3.75 10.83
N THR A 64 15.07 -4.28 10.02
CA THR A 64 16.52 -4.10 10.22
C THR A 64 16.96 -2.65 9.96
N GLU A 65 16.24 -1.95 9.08
CA GLU A 65 16.48 -0.53 8.79
C GLU A 65 15.85 0.43 9.82
N LEU A 66 15.16 -0.11 10.83
CA LEU A 66 14.46 0.62 11.87
C LEU A 66 14.98 0.21 13.26
N PRO A 67 15.89 1.00 13.86
CA PRO A 67 16.32 0.80 15.24
C PRO A 67 15.10 0.71 16.17
N GLY A 68 15.09 -0.25 17.09
CA GLY A 68 13.97 -0.44 18.03
C GLY A 68 12.71 -1.12 17.48
N ALA A 69 12.59 -1.32 16.15
CA ALA A 69 11.45 -2.04 15.58
C ALA A 69 11.37 -3.48 16.10
N SER A 70 10.17 -4.04 16.24
CA SER A 70 9.93 -5.44 16.58
C SER A 70 9.10 -6.14 15.52
N VAL A 71 9.38 -7.42 15.27
CA VAL A 71 8.66 -8.28 14.32
C VAL A 71 7.97 -9.40 15.09
N SER A 72 6.67 -9.54 14.90
CA SER A 72 5.84 -10.60 15.47
C SER A 72 5.10 -11.36 14.38
N ARG A 73 4.79 -12.64 14.64
CA ARG A 73 3.82 -13.38 13.83
C ARG A 73 2.44 -13.04 14.37
N VAL A 74 1.53 -12.65 13.48
CA VAL A 74 0.16 -12.31 13.83
C VAL A 74 -0.83 -13.18 13.06
N ILE A 75 -2.03 -13.31 13.61
CA ILE A 75 -3.14 -14.00 12.97
C ILE A 75 -3.56 -13.16 11.76
N GLY A 76 -3.43 -13.73 10.57
CA GLY A 76 -3.89 -13.12 9.34
C GLY A 76 -5.39 -13.31 9.13
N ARG A 77 -5.91 -12.74 8.05
CA ARG A 77 -7.32 -12.85 7.68
C ARG A 77 -7.67 -14.31 7.38
N GLN A 78 -8.82 -14.76 7.85
CA GLN A 78 -9.44 -16.04 7.47
C GLN A 78 -10.64 -15.75 6.56
N PHE A 79 -10.67 -16.37 5.38
CA PHE A 79 -11.78 -16.23 4.45
C PHE A 79 -12.79 -17.39 4.60
N PRO A 80 -14.07 -17.17 4.22
CA PRO A 80 -15.07 -18.24 4.22
C PRO A 80 -14.59 -19.47 3.44
N GLY A 81 -14.62 -20.64 4.08
CA GLY A 81 -14.17 -21.91 3.49
C GLY A 81 -12.75 -22.34 3.86
N GLU A 82 -11.94 -21.47 4.48
CA GLU A 82 -10.61 -21.82 4.99
C GLU A 82 -10.72 -22.44 6.40
N THR A 83 -9.98 -23.53 6.64
CA THR A 83 -9.99 -24.24 7.93
C THR A 83 -9.23 -23.49 9.03
N GLU A 84 -8.14 -22.83 8.65
CA GLU A 84 -7.26 -22.09 9.56
C GLU A 84 -7.03 -20.66 9.03
N PRO A 85 -6.79 -19.68 9.91
CA PRO A 85 -6.43 -18.33 9.48
C PRO A 85 -5.11 -18.34 8.71
N ARG A 86 -4.99 -17.40 7.76
CA ARG A 86 -3.72 -17.19 7.05
C ARG A 86 -2.63 -16.69 7.99
N PHE A 87 -1.37 -16.90 7.62
CA PHE A 87 -0.26 -16.30 8.35
C PHE A 87 -0.22 -14.79 8.12
N ALA A 88 0.41 -14.04 9.01
CA ALA A 88 0.80 -12.66 8.77
C ALA A 88 1.99 -12.31 9.67
N PHE A 89 2.75 -11.29 9.30
CA PHE A 89 3.80 -10.72 10.15
C PHE A 89 3.51 -9.25 10.39
N GLY A 90 3.64 -8.82 11.64
CA GLY A 90 3.54 -7.44 12.05
C GLY A 90 4.90 -6.85 12.35
N VAL A 91 5.15 -5.64 11.87
CA VAL A 91 6.30 -4.81 12.26
C VAL A 91 5.78 -3.61 13.03
N ARG A 92 6.27 -3.45 14.26
CA ARG A 92 5.91 -2.35 15.16
C ARG A 92 7.15 -1.54 15.53
N TRP A 93 7.08 -0.22 15.44
CA TRP A 93 8.18 0.66 15.87
C TRP A 93 7.66 2.02 16.35
N ARG A 94 8.53 2.80 16.99
CA ARG A 94 8.28 4.19 17.36
C ARG A 94 9.51 5.02 17.01
N ASP A 95 9.30 6.26 16.58
CA ASP A 95 10.41 7.13 16.15
C ASP A 95 11.33 7.52 17.32
N ASP A 96 10.81 7.54 18.55
CA ASP A 96 11.56 7.85 19.78
C ASP A 96 12.31 6.64 20.37
N VAL A 97 12.14 5.44 19.83
CA VAL A 97 12.74 4.20 20.36
C VAL A 97 13.76 3.64 19.38
N THR A 98 15.02 3.57 19.80
CA THR A 98 16.11 3.08 18.95
C THR A 98 16.70 1.74 19.38
N THR A 99 16.26 1.17 20.50
CA THR A 99 16.78 -0.10 21.06
C THR A 99 15.66 -1.02 21.52
N GLY A 100 15.97 -2.28 21.81
CA GLY A 100 15.01 -3.23 22.37
C GLY A 100 14.09 -3.92 21.33
N GLY A 101 14.40 -3.79 20.05
CA GLY A 101 13.69 -4.49 18.98
C GLY A 101 13.82 -6.01 19.07
N SER A 102 12.73 -6.75 18.86
CA SER A 102 12.70 -8.22 18.88
C SER A 102 12.35 -8.79 17.51
N ARG A 103 12.82 -10.00 17.18
CA ARG A 103 12.45 -10.72 15.95
C ARG A 103 12.02 -12.12 16.33
N VAL A 104 10.86 -12.56 15.83
CA VAL A 104 10.41 -13.95 16.01
C VAL A 104 10.82 -14.82 14.84
N ALA A 105 10.94 -16.13 15.07
CA ALA A 105 11.06 -17.11 13.98
C ALA A 105 9.77 -17.14 13.13
N ALA A 106 9.87 -17.57 11.88
CA ALA A 106 8.74 -17.60 10.95
C ALA A 106 7.60 -18.53 11.41
N ASP A 107 7.94 -19.58 12.13
CA ASP A 107 7.04 -20.60 12.67
C ASP A 107 6.56 -20.32 14.11
N ALA A 108 6.92 -19.18 14.69
CA ALA A 108 6.49 -18.78 16.04
C ALA A 108 4.96 -18.80 16.20
N ALA A 109 4.46 -18.85 17.44
CA ALA A 109 3.03 -18.77 17.70
C ALA A 109 2.46 -17.41 17.23
N ALA A 110 1.32 -17.44 16.54
CA ALA A 110 0.67 -16.23 16.06
C ALA A 110 -0.07 -15.51 17.20
N LEU A 111 0.11 -14.20 17.28
CA LEU A 111 -0.59 -13.32 18.21
C LEU A 111 -1.78 -12.64 17.53
N ALA A 112 -2.73 -12.13 18.30
CA ALA A 112 -3.75 -11.25 17.73
C ALA A 112 -3.09 -9.96 17.18
N PRO A 113 -3.51 -9.46 16.00
CA PRO A 113 -3.07 -8.15 15.54
C PRO A 113 -3.53 -7.06 16.51
N PRO A 114 -2.79 -5.94 16.64
CA PRO A 114 -3.17 -4.86 17.54
C PRO A 114 -4.49 -4.23 17.10
N LEU A 115 -5.41 -4.03 18.06
CA LEU A 115 -6.65 -3.28 17.84
C LEU A 115 -6.40 -1.77 17.82
N GLU A 116 -5.44 -1.32 18.61
CA GLU A 116 -5.03 0.08 18.71
C GLU A 116 -3.52 0.19 18.60
N ILE A 117 -3.08 1.23 17.90
CA ILE A 117 -1.68 1.52 17.67
C ILE A 117 -1.39 2.81 18.42
N ALA A 118 -0.97 2.69 19.69
CA ALA A 118 -0.91 3.75 20.69
C ALA A 118 0.25 4.77 20.45
N GLY A 119 0.25 5.43 19.28
CA GLY A 119 1.34 6.30 18.82
C GLY A 119 2.53 5.54 18.21
N ASP A 120 2.41 4.21 18.11
CA ASP A 120 3.35 3.40 17.34
C ASP A 120 3.02 3.46 15.85
N HIS A 121 4.00 3.06 15.04
CA HIS A 121 3.79 2.68 13.66
C HIS A 121 3.54 1.18 13.57
N TRP A 122 2.66 0.78 12.65
CA TRP A 122 2.35 -0.63 12.40
C TRP A 122 2.29 -0.90 10.91
N LEU A 123 3.09 -1.87 10.47
CA LEU A 123 3.07 -2.41 9.12
C LEU A 123 2.77 -3.90 9.21
N SER A 124 1.98 -4.44 8.29
CA SER A 124 1.77 -5.89 8.20
C SER A 124 2.15 -6.45 6.84
N VAL A 125 2.77 -7.63 6.85
CA VAL A 125 3.11 -8.42 5.67
C VAL A 125 2.19 -9.64 5.64
N THR A 126 1.33 -9.71 4.64
CA THR A 126 0.22 -10.67 4.55
C THR A 126 0.30 -11.49 3.26
N PRO A 127 -0.07 -12.78 3.29
CA PRO A 127 -0.22 -13.60 2.11
C PRO A 127 -1.57 -13.37 1.44
N ASP A 128 -1.52 -13.01 0.17
CA ASP A 128 -2.68 -12.95 -0.70
C ASP A 128 -2.51 -13.90 -1.89
N PRO A 129 -3.61 -14.27 -2.58
CA PRO A 129 -3.55 -15.11 -3.78
C PRO A 129 -2.46 -14.66 -4.76
N GLY A 130 -1.44 -15.48 -4.96
CA GLY A 130 -0.34 -15.19 -5.87
C GLY A 130 0.68 -14.11 -5.47
N VAL A 131 0.47 -13.39 -4.35
CA VAL A 131 1.33 -12.27 -3.90
C VAL A 131 1.59 -12.30 -2.39
N VAL A 132 2.57 -11.49 -1.97
CA VAL A 132 2.74 -11.00 -0.60
C VAL A 132 2.38 -9.52 -0.62
N GLU A 133 1.37 -9.16 0.16
CA GLU A 133 0.93 -7.79 0.34
C GLU A 133 1.62 -7.18 1.56
N VAL A 134 1.97 -5.90 1.46
CA VAL A 134 2.49 -5.12 2.58
C VAL A 134 1.54 -3.96 2.84
N ASN A 135 0.82 -4.01 3.95
CA ASN A 135 0.03 -2.88 4.43
C ASN A 135 0.98 -1.93 5.15
N MET A 136 1.37 -0.85 4.48
CA MET A 136 2.31 0.14 4.98
C MET A 136 1.75 0.94 6.15
N ALA A 137 2.62 1.35 7.09
CA ALA A 137 2.18 2.25 8.16
C ALA A 137 1.89 3.63 7.57
N PRO A 138 0.72 4.24 7.86
CA PRO A 138 0.38 5.56 7.35
C PRO A 138 1.48 6.58 7.68
N ALA A 139 1.96 7.28 6.66
CA ALA A 139 2.96 8.33 6.79
C ALA A 139 2.29 9.70 6.86
N SER A 140 2.86 10.61 7.65
CA SER A 140 2.34 11.96 7.88
C SER A 140 2.79 12.99 6.84
N SER A 141 3.70 12.58 5.94
CA SER A 141 4.32 13.41 4.91
C SER A 141 4.67 12.58 3.68
N VAL A 142 4.80 13.21 2.52
CA VAL A 142 5.16 12.50 1.28
C VAL A 142 6.61 12.04 1.31
N LEU A 143 7.51 12.77 1.97
CA LEU A 143 8.89 12.34 2.17
C LEU A 143 8.98 11.09 3.04
N GLU A 144 8.25 11.05 4.16
CA GLU A 144 8.20 9.87 5.03
C GLU A 144 7.61 8.67 4.28
N PHE A 145 6.53 8.88 3.53
CA PHE A 145 5.95 7.86 2.66
C PHE A 145 6.98 7.32 1.66
N HIS A 146 7.69 8.21 0.97
CA HIS A 146 8.75 7.83 0.01
C HIS A 146 9.82 6.97 0.66
N ARG A 147 10.37 7.41 1.80
CA ARG A 147 11.40 6.68 2.55
C ARG A 147 10.89 5.31 3.00
N GLN A 148 9.67 5.23 3.53
CA GLN A 148 9.08 3.97 3.95
C GLN A 148 8.86 3.02 2.77
N ALA A 149 8.32 3.51 1.65
CA ALA A 149 8.13 2.73 0.43
C ALA A 149 9.46 2.18 -0.08
N ARG A 150 10.51 3.00 -0.12
CA ARG A 150 11.86 2.54 -0.52
C ARG A 150 12.36 1.38 0.33
N ARG A 151 12.15 1.42 1.65
CA ARG A 151 12.50 0.33 2.57
C ARG A 151 11.70 -0.93 2.30
N VAL A 152 10.40 -0.80 2.05
CA VAL A 152 9.53 -1.94 1.70
C VAL A 152 9.99 -2.61 0.41
N TRP A 153 10.29 -1.83 -0.65
CA TRP A 153 10.80 -2.37 -1.91
C TRP A 153 12.19 -3.02 -1.76
N SER A 154 13.07 -2.41 -0.96
CA SER A 154 14.38 -2.99 -0.62
C SER A 154 14.23 -4.34 0.09
N ALA A 155 13.34 -4.41 1.08
CA ALA A 155 13.04 -5.62 1.83
C ALA A 155 12.41 -6.72 0.95
N ALA A 156 11.49 -6.35 0.05
CA ALA A 156 10.90 -7.27 -0.93
C ALA A 156 11.98 -7.83 -1.88
N ALA A 157 12.86 -6.99 -2.40
CA ALA A 157 13.96 -7.40 -3.28
C ALA A 157 14.93 -8.34 -2.55
N ALA A 158 15.26 -8.06 -1.28
CA ALA A 158 16.09 -8.93 -0.44
C ALA A 158 15.45 -10.31 -0.22
N ALA A 159 14.11 -10.39 -0.21
CA ALA A 159 13.34 -11.62 -0.17
C ALA A 159 13.16 -12.27 -1.55
N GLY A 160 13.79 -11.76 -2.61
CA GLY A 160 13.66 -12.26 -3.99
C GLY A 160 12.27 -12.04 -4.61
N LEU A 161 11.55 -11.02 -4.12
CA LEU A 161 10.23 -10.63 -4.62
C LEU A 161 10.31 -9.34 -5.44
N SER A 162 9.34 -9.15 -6.34
CA SER A 162 9.21 -7.96 -7.18
C SER A 162 7.76 -7.50 -7.25
N ALA A 163 7.54 -6.21 -7.50
CA ALA A 163 6.25 -5.67 -7.87
C ALA A 163 5.83 -6.05 -9.31
N THR A 164 6.67 -6.79 -10.04
CA THR A 164 6.41 -7.24 -11.41
C THR A 164 6.48 -8.76 -11.54
N ARG A 165 5.74 -9.28 -12.51
CA ARG A 165 5.69 -10.68 -12.92
C ARG A 165 6.12 -10.83 -14.36
N HIS A 166 6.81 -11.92 -14.66
CA HIS A 166 7.13 -12.33 -16.02
C HIS A 166 6.18 -13.45 -16.46
N ARG A 167 5.51 -13.25 -17.59
CA ARG A 167 4.66 -14.26 -18.20
C ARG A 167 5.48 -15.15 -19.13
N PHE A 168 4.98 -16.34 -19.43
CA PHE A 168 5.64 -17.31 -20.31
C PHE A 168 5.92 -16.78 -21.72
N ASN A 169 5.10 -15.83 -22.20
CA ASN A 169 5.28 -15.17 -23.50
C ASN A 169 6.35 -14.06 -23.49
N GLY A 170 6.99 -13.78 -22.35
CA GLY A 170 8.01 -12.75 -22.19
C GLY A 170 7.48 -11.39 -21.71
N ASP A 171 6.17 -11.24 -21.52
CA ASP A 171 5.58 -9.98 -21.04
C ASP A 171 5.91 -9.73 -19.57
N ILE A 172 6.17 -8.46 -19.24
CA ILE A 172 6.33 -7.98 -17.87
C ILE A 172 5.04 -7.26 -17.48
N VAL A 173 4.40 -7.75 -16.43
CA VAL A 173 3.14 -7.20 -15.90
C VAL A 173 3.27 -6.90 -14.41
N ASP A 174 2.29 -6.18 -13.86
CA ASP A 174 2.18 -5.97 -12.41
C ASP A 174 2.01 -7.31 -11.66
N SER A 175 2.37 -7.33 -10.38
CA SER A 175 2.31 -8.51 -9.52
C SER A 175 0.88 -9.08 -9.39
N GLY A 176 -0.14 -8.22 -9.50
CA GLY A 176 -1.55 -8.59 -9.62
C GLY A 176 -2.43 -8.22 -8.42
N GLY A 177 -1.90 -7.58 -7.37
CA GLY A 177 -2.63 -7.26 -6.14
C GLY A 177 -3.24 -5.85 -6.06
N GLY A 178 -3.20 -5.06 -7.13
CA GLY A 178 -3.89 -3.76 -7.21
C GLY A 178 -3.12 -2.57 -6.64
N GLY A 179 -2.26 -2.76 -5.63
CA GLY A 179 -1.28 -1.76 -5.20
C GLY A 179 -1.91 -0.43 -4.76
N GLN A 180 -2.90 -0.48 -3.87
CA GLN A 180 -3.73 0.68 -3.53
C GLN A 180 -2.95 1.76 -2.77
N LEU A 181 -3.36 3.01 -2.96
CA LEU A 181 -2.96 4.15 -2.14
C LEU A 181 -4.14 4.62 -1.30
N SER A 182 -3.90 4.87 -0.02
CA SER A 182 -4.86 5.46 0.90
C SER A 182 -4.43 6.87 1.25
N ILE A 183 -5.31 7.85 1.08
CA ILE A 183 -5.05 9.26 1.40
C ILE A 183 -6.12 9.73 2.39
N GLY A 184 -5.71 10.41 3.46
CA GLY A 184 -6.62 10.86 4.51
C GLY A 184 -5.97 11.77 5.53
N GLY A 185 -6.40 11.68 6.77
CA GLY A 185 -5.77 12.35 7.92
C GLY A 185 -5.54 11.37 9.07
N SER A 186 -4.82 11.80 10.11
CA SER A 186 -4.52 10.97 11.29
C SER A 186 -5.76 10.42 12.02
N ARG A 187 -6.91 11.05 11.80
CA ARG A 187 -8.22 10.68 12.36
C ARG A 187 -9.33 11.13 11.41
N PRO A 188 -10.53 10.51 11.43
CA PRO A 188 -11.56 10.75 10.42
C PRO A 188 -11.89 12.22 10.13
N HIS A 189 -12.08 13.06 11.16
CA HIS A 189 -12.39 14.49 10.99
C HIS A 189 -11.14 15.37 10.73
N ALA A 190 -9.93 14.82 10.83
CA ALA A 190 -8.70 15.51 10.38
C ALA A 190 -8.44 15.28 8.88
N SER A 191 -9.18 14.38 8.23
CA SER A 191 -9.08 14.14 6.80
C SER A 191 -9.25 15.44 5.99
N PRO A 192 -8.37 15.72 5.01
CA PRO A 192 -8.50 16.91 4.17
C PRO A 192 -9.81 16.90 3.39
N PHE A 193 -10.35 15.72 3.07
CA PHE A 193 -11.60 15.55 2.34
C PHE A 193 -12.84 15.81 3.21
N VAL A 194 -12.72 15.71 4.53
CA VAL A 194 -13.80 16.05 5.47
C VAL A 194 -13.71 17.52 5.88
N ARG A 195 -12.51 18.01 6.16
CA ARG A 195 -12.28 19.40 6.58
C ARG A 195 -12.46 20.39 5.44
N TYR A 196 -12.16 19.98 4.22
CA TYR A 196 -12.27 20.80 3.00
C TYR A 196 -13.03 20.00 1.92
N PRO A 197 -14.37 19.92 1.99
CA PRO A 197 -15.15 19.02 1.14
C PRO A 197 -14.99 19.26 -0.37
N HIS A 198 -14.60 20.47 -0.79
CA HIS A 198 -14.30 20.80 -2.19
C HIS A 198 -13.04 20.10 -2.74
N VAL A 199 -12.13 19.62 -1.88
CA VAL A 199 -10.86 19.01 -2.29
C VAL A 199 -11.07 17.66 -3.00
N LEU A 200 -11.99 16.82 -2.49
CA LEU A 200 -12.24 15.51 -3.09
C LEU A 200 -12.81 15.61 -4.51
N PRO A 201 -13.86 16.43 -4.79
CA PRO A 201 -14.31 16.66 -6.16
C PRO A 201 -13.23 17.24 -7.07
N ALA A 202 -12.43 18.19 -6.57
CA ALA A 202 -11.34 18.77 -7.34
C ALA A 202 -10.28 17.73 -7.74
N LEU A 203 -9.91 16.84 -6.81
CA LEU A 203 -8.96 15.76 -7.06
C LEU A 203 -9.48 14.76 -8.10
N ILE A 204 -10.74 14.33 -7.97
CA ILE A 204 -11.37 13.39 -8.91
C ILE A 204 -11.46 14.01 -10.31
N ARG A 205 -11.90 15.27 -10.41
CA ARG A 205 -11.93 16.00 -11.70
C ARG A 205 -10.55 16.12 -12.30
N TYR A 206 -9.53 16.38 -11.50
CA TYR A 206 -8.16 16.48 -11.97
C TYR A 206 -7.71 15.19 -12.67
N PHE A 207 -7.87 14.02 -12.06
CA PHE A 207 -7.50 12.75 -12.71
C PHE A 207 -8.38 12.40 -13.92
N ASN A 208 -9.67 12.72 -13.89
CA ASN A 208 -10.54 12.48 -15.04
C ASN A 208 -10.19 13.39 -16.23
N ASN A 209 -9.83 14.67 -15.98
CA ASN A 209 -9.43 15.61 -17.03
C ASN A 209 -7.99 15.38 -17.55
N HIS A 210 -7.19 14.58 -16.84
CA HIS A 210 -5.81 14.27 -17.22
C HIS A 210 -5.61 12.74 -17.33
N PRO A 211 -6.25 12.09 -18.32
CA PRO A 211 -6.19 10.63 -18.47
C PRO A 211 -4.78 10.08 -18.65
N SER A 212 -3.83 10.88 -19.14
CA SER A 212 -2.42 10.52 -19.22
C SER A 212 -1.84 10.10 -17.86
N LEU A 213 -2.33 10.65 -16.75
CA LEU A 213 -1.88 10.28 -15.40
C LEU A 213 -2.34 8.86 -15.00
N SER A 214 -3.41 8.35 -15.60
CA SER A 214 -3.83 6.96 -15.43
C SER A 214 -3.12 6.05 -16.43
N TYR A 215 -3.09 6.44 -17.71
CA TYR A 215 -2.57 5.61 -18.79
C TYR A 215 -1.05 5.42 -18.76
N TRP A 216 -0.31 6.34 -18.13
CA TRP A 216 1.12 6.15 -17.92
C TRP A 216 1.44 4.93 -17.05
N PHE A 217 0.54 4.57 -16.13
CA PHE A 217 0.68 3.42 -15.22
C PHE A 217 -0.26 2.27 -15.57
N ALA A 218 -1.10 2.44 -16.60
CA ALA A 218 -1.97 1.38 -17.08
C ALA A 218 -1.13 0.36 -17.85
N ASN A 219 -1.25 -0.90 -17.45
CA ASN A 219 -0.72 -2.02 -18.23
C ASN A 219 -1.76 -2.42 -19.29
N GLU A 220 -1.83 -3.70 -19.61
CA GLU A 220 -2.62 -4.28 -20.71
C GLU A 220 -4.13 -4.05 -20.63
N CYS A 221 -4.67 -3.80 -19.43
CA CYS A 221 -6.12 -3.71 -19.19
C CYS A 221 -6.53 -2.27 -18.89
N ALA A 222 -6.80 -1.48 -19.94
CA ALA A 222 -7.54 -0.22 -19.86
C ALA A 222 -8.95 -0.39 -20.44
N GLY A 223 -9.89 0.47 -20.06
CA GLY A 223 -11.27 0.39 -20.52
C GLY A 223 -12.19 -0.41 -19.60
N SER A 224 -13.47 -0.54 -19.99
CA SER A 224 -14.57 -1.10 -19.19
C SER A 224 -14.35 -2.51 -18.62
N ALA A 225 -13.42 -3.29 -19.20
CA ALA A 225 -13.11 -4.65 -18.78
C ALA A 225 -11.97 -4.74 -17.74
N SER A 226 -11.35 -3.61 -17.38
CA SER A 226 -10.31 -3.55 -16.35
C SER A 226 -10.88 -3.73 -14.94
N GLN A 227 -9.99 -3.95 -13.95
CA GLN A 227 -10.36 -4.10 -12.53
C GLN A 227 -10.87 -2.80 -11.90
N GLY A 228 -10.49 -1.65 -12.45
CA GLY A 228 -10.87 -0.32 -11.97
C GLY A 228 -11.03 0.64 -13.13
N PRO A 229 -12.02 0.44 -14.02
CA PRO A 229 -12.20 1.25 -15.21
C PRO A 229 -12.51 2.68 -14.82
N ARG A 230 -12.01 3.63 -15.60
CA ARG A 230 -12.37 5.02 -15.38
C ARG A 230 -13.89 5.21 -15.60
N PRO A 231 -14.51 6.19 -14.95
CA PRO A 231 -15.94 6.45 -15.11
C PRO A 231 -16.36 6.74 -16.56
N ASP A 232 -15.47 7.34 -17.37
CA ASP A 232 -15.66 7.64 -18.80
C ASP A 232 -15.39 6.44 -19.73
N GLU A 233 -14.82 5.35 -19.21
CA GLU A 233 -14.54 4.13 -19.97
C GLU A 233 -15.66 3.09 -19.90
N GLY A 234 -16.63 3.28 -18.99
CA GLY A 234 -17.72 2.36 -18.74
C GLY A 234 -19.02 2.73 -19.47
N THR A 235 -20.15 2.39 -18.86
CA THR A 235 -21.46 2.82 -19.35
C THR A 235 -21.66 4.30 -19.08
N ARG A 236 -22.41 4.98 -19.95
CA ARG A 236 -22.64 6.43 -19.87
C ARG A 236 -23.22 6.86 -18.52
N GLU A 237 -24.06 6.02 -17.92
CA GLU A 237 -24.70 6.26 -16.63
C GLU A 237 -23.68 6.45 -15.51
N ARG A 238 -22.54 5.73 -15.52
CA ARG A 238 -21.49 5.90 -14.50
C ARG A 238 -20.89 7.30 -14.53
N TRP A 239 -20.69 7.85 -15.73
CA TRP A 239 -20.19 9.21 -15.90
C TRP A 239 -21.20 10.25 -15.44
N ASP A 240 -22.48 10.06 -15.78
CA ASP A 240 -23.56 10.95 -15.38
C ASP A 240 -23.77 10.93 -13.85
N GLU A 241 -23.78 9.74 -13.23
CA GLU A 241 -23.86 9.57 -11.77
C GLU A 241 -22.69 10.22 -11.04
N LEU A 242 -21.45 10.05 -11.54
CA LEU A 242 -20.30 10.71 -10.96
C LEU A 242 -20.43 12.22 -11.07
N SER A 243 -20.81 12.74 -12.24
CA SER A 243 -20.98 14.18 -12.48
C SER A 243 -22.00 14.79 -11.51
N ILE A 244 -23.13 14.11 -11.30
CA ILE A 244 -24.15 14.51 -10.32
C ILE A 244 -23.59 14.47 -8.90
N THR A 245 -22.92 13.38 -8.52
CA THR A 245 -22.34 13.18 -7.18
C THR A 245 -21.33 14.26 -6.83
N LEU A 246 -20.41 14.57 -7.75
CA LEU A 246 -19.43 15.63 -7.55
C LEU A 246 -20.10 17.01 -7.41
N GLY A 247 -21.17 17.26 -8.17
CA GLY A 247 -21.97 18.48 -8.05
C GLY A 247 -22.70 18.59 -6.71
N TRP A 248 -23.13 17.48 -6.10
CA TRP A 248 -23.70 17.48 -4.74
C TRP A 248 -22.63 17.74 -3.68
N LEU A 249 -21.47 17.08 -3.76
CA LEU A 249 -20.37 17.27 -2.82
C LEU A 249 -19.88 18.72 -2.79
N GLU A 250 -19.82 19.39 -3.93
CA GLU A 250 -19.44 20.81 -3.99
C GLU A 250 -20.46 21.74 -3.33
N ARG A 251 -21.76 21.39 -3.31
CA ARG A 251 -22.77 22.17 -2.59
C ARG A 251 -22.70 22.01 -1.08
N LEU A 252 -22.01 20.97 -0.59
CA LEU A 252 -21.76 20.74 0.83
C LEU A 252 -20.50 21.44 1.34
N ALA A 253 -19.64 21.92 0.43
CA ALA A 253 -18.39 22.63 0.73
C ALA A 253 -18.61 24.11 0.99
#